data_AF-A0A3R9YLL5-F1
#
_entry.id   AF-A0A3R9YLL5-F1
#
_cell.length_a   1.000
_cell.length_b   1.000
_cell.length_c   1.000
_cell.angle_alpha   90.00
_cell.angle_beta   90.00
_cell.angle_gamma   90.00
#
_symmetry.space_group_name_H-M   'P 1'
#
loop_
_entity.id
_entity.type
_entity.pdbx_description
1 polymer ?
#
loop_
_entity_poly.entity_id
_entity_poly.type
_entity_poly.pdbx_seq_one_letter_code
_entity_poly.pdbx_strand_id
1 'polypeptide(L)'
;MFRGAAIYGLVVLLPMYAMVPAVSPETYLGFVGCALVFQAVFWIIGGDPRRYRALMLPAVAEKLVFSVPALALVAIGRAAPVIGLFAAVDLLLGAGFLLARQRTP
;
A
#
# COMPACT_ATOMS: atom_id res chain seq x y z
N MET A 1 5.28 -2.70 -13.22
CA MET A 1 4.35 -2.01 -12.29
C MET A 1 4.44 -2.58 -10.87
N PHE A 2 3.97 -3.81 -10.60
CA PHE A 2 3.95 -4.37 -9.24
C PHE A 2 5.32 -4.44 -8.54
N ARG A 3 6.40 -4.84 -9.22
CA ARG A 3 7.76 -4.80 -8.63
C ARG A 3 8.22 -3.38 -8.27
N GLY A 4 7.86 -2.37 -9.06
CA GLY A 4 8.16 -0.98 -8.75
C GLY A 4 7.41 -0.52 -7.49
N ALA A 5 6.13 -0.89 -7.38
CA ALA A 5 5.34 -0.64 -6.17
C ALA A 5 5.94 -1.36 -4.94
N ALA A 6 6.42 -2.61 -5.11
CA ALA A 6 7.09 -3.37 -4.07
C ALA A 6 8.35 -2.65 -3.54
N ILE A 7 9.21 -2.18 -4.45
CA ILE A 7 10.44 -1.46 -4.09
C ILE A 7 10.09 -0.14 -3.38
N TYR A 8 9.16 0.63 -3.95
CA TYR A 8 8.69 1.87 -3.33
C TYR A 8 8.15 1.62 -1.91
N GLY A 9 7.29 0.63 -1.74
CA GLY A 9 6.73 0.29 -0.44
C GLY A 9 7.79 -0.15 0.56
N LEU A 10 8.79 -0.93 0.15
CA LEU A 10 9.93 -1.30 1.02
C LEU A 10 10.71 -0.06 1.48
N VAL A 11 11.01 0.87 0.57
CA VAL A 11 11.74 2.10 0.89
C VAL A 11 10.97 2.99 1.86
N VAL A 12 9.65 3.06 1.74
CA VAL A 12 8.80 3.86 2.63
C VAL A 12 8.58 3.17 3.98
N LEU A 13 8.31 1.86 3.99
CA LEU A 13 7.85 1.15 5.18
C LEU A 13 8.99 0.63 6.06
N LEU A 14 10.15 0.22 5.51
CA LEU A 14 11.24 -0.32 6.34
C LEU A 14 11.78 0.70 7.37
N PRO A 15 12.00 1.99 7.03
CA PRO A 15 12.45 2.98 8.00
C PRO A 15 11.47 3.18 9.15
N MET A 16 10.18 2.90 8.95
CA MET A 16 9.14 3.09 9.95
C MET A 16 9.33 2.22 11.20
N TYR A 17 10.02 1.08 11.10
CA TYR A 17 10.39 0.25 12.26
C TYR A 17 11.35 0.94 13.22
N ALA A 18 12.10 1.95 12.79
CA ALA A 18 12.99 2.72 13.64
C ALA A 18 12.28 3.91 14.32
N MET A 19 11.02 4.19 13.95
CA MET A 19 10.27 5.39 14.36
C MET A 19 8.98 5.03 15.12
N VAL A 20 9.05 4.00 15.97
CA VAL A 20 7.87 3.47 16.67
C VAL A 20 7.28 4.52 17.63
N PRO A 21 5.97 4.82 17.53
CA PRO A 21 5.33 5.80 18.40
C PRO A 21 5.14 5.25 19.83
N ALA A 22 5.08 6.15 20.82
CA ALA A 22 4.82 5.77 22.21
C ALA A 22 3.36 5.33 22.47
N VAL A 23 2.42 5.78 21.64
CA VAL A 23 1.00 5.47 21.76
C VAL A 23 0.63 4.39 20.74
N SER A 24 0.00 3.31 21.21
CA SER A 24 -0.42 2.15 20.41
C SER A 24 0.66 1.59 19.47
N PRO A 25 1.90 1.32 19.98
CA PRO A 25 3.00 0.81 19.17
C PRO A 25 2.66 -0.51 18.47
N GLU A 26 1.85 -1.37 19.10
CA GLU A 26 1.40 -2.65 18.54
C GLU A 26 0.52 -2.49 17.29
N THR A 27 -0.33 -1.45 17.26
CA THR A 27 -1.18 -1.17 16.09
C THR A 27 -0.34 -0.60 14.95
N TYR A 28 0.61 0.29 15.27
CA TYR A 28 1.54 0.86 14.30
C TYR A 28 2.42 -0.24 13.67
N LEU A 29 3.06 -1.07 14.49
CA LEU A 29 3.92 -2.17 14.04
C LEU A 29 3.12 -3.24 13.29
N GLY A 30 1.91 -3.54 13.74
CA GLY A 30 0.99 -4.45 13.05
C GLY A 30 0.64 -3.96 11.65
N PHE A 31 0.31 -2.68 11.50
CA PHE A 31 0.05 -2.06 10.19
C PHE A 31 1.29 -2.11 9.28
N VAL A 32 2.44 -1.63 9.76
CA VAL A 32 3.70 -1.59 8.99
C VAL A 32 4.11 -3.01 8.56
N GLY A 33 4.03 -3.98 9.47
CA GLY A 33 4.36 -5.38 9.19
C GLY A 33 3.43 -5.99 8.15
N CYS A 34 2.12 -5.82 8.28
CA CYS A 34 1.15 -6.27 7.29
C CYS A 34 1.40 -5.64 5.92
N ALA A 35 1.63 -4.33 5.86
CA ALA A 35 1.93 -3.62 4.62
C ALA A 35 3.23 -4.11 3.96
N LEU A 36 4.24 -4.50 4.75
CA LEU A 36 5.49 -5.09 4.25
C LEU A 36 5.28 -6.48 3.65
N VAL A 37 4.42 -7.32 4.23
CA VAL A 37 4.05 -8.62 3.65
C VAL A 37 3.45 -8.44 2.25
N PHE A 38 2.65 -7.39 2.03
CA PHE A 38 2.12 -7.10 0.69
C PHE A 38 3.19 -6.70 -0.33
N GLN A 39 4.36 -6.19 0.09
CA GLN A 39 5.46 -5.96 -0.86
C GLN A 39 5.98 -7.27 -1.44
N ALA A 40 6.00 -8.36 -0.65
CA ALA A 40 6.32 -9.69 -1.15
C ALA A 40 5.24 -10.19 -2.12
N VAL A 41 3.95 -9.95 -1.82
CA VAL A 41 2.83 -10.27 -2.73
C VAL A 41 2.99 -9.53 -4.07
N PHE A 42 3.30 -8.24 -4.04
CA PHE A 42 3.53 -7.45 -5.26
C PHE A 42 4.76 -7.95 -6.03
N TRP A 43 5.81 -8.38 -5.34
CA TRP A 43 6.98 -8.99 -5.99
C TRP A 43 6.62 -10.28 -6.75
N ILE A 44 5.82 -11.16 -6.12
CA ILE A 44 5.33 -12.41 -6.72
C ILE A 44 4.45 -12.12 -7.94
N ILE A 45 3.45 -11.24 -7.80
CA ILE A 45 2.58 -10.84 -8.93
C ILE A 45 3.42 -10.29 -10.07
N GLY A 46 4.42 -9.46 -9.77
CA GLY A 46 5.29 -8.88 -10.79
C GLY A 46 6.20 -9.88 -11.51
N GLY A 47 6.36 -11.11 -10.99
CA GLY A 47 7.07 -12.19 -11.67
C GLY A 47 6.23 -12.90 -12.72
N ASP A 48 4.95 -13.14 -12.44
CA ASP A 48 4.00 -13.72 -13.41
C ASP A 48 2.59 -13.12 -13.22
N PRO A 49 2.32 -11.94 -13.80
CA PRO A 49 1.05 -11.25 -13.61
C PRO A 49 -0.16 -12.05 -14.07
N ARG A 50 -0.02 -12.89 -15.11
CA ARG A 50 -1.11 -13.72 -15.64
C ARG A 50 -1.48 -14.81 -14.66
N ARG A 51 -0.48 -15.54 -14.15
CA ARG A 51 -0.71 -16.60 -13.15
C ARG A 51 -1.33 -16.07 -11.86
N TYR A 52 -0.92 -14.88 -11.41
CA TYR A 52 -1.36 -14.29 -10.15
C TYR A 52 -2.44 -13.21 -10.30
N ARG A 53 -3.14 -13.18 -11.44
CA ARG A 53 -4.19 -12.21 -11.77
C ARG A 53 -5.27 -12.06 -10.70
N ALA A 54 -5.64 -13.16 -10.03
CA ALA A 54 -6.63 -13.14 -8.96
C ALA A 54 -6.17 -12.26 -7.76
N LEU A 55 -4.87 -12.25 -7.45
CA LEU A 55 -4.29 -11.49 -6.33
C LEU A 55 -4.24 -9.98 -6.60
N MET A 56 -4.46 -9.54 -7.85
CA MET A 56 -4.48 -8.12 -8.18
C MET A 56 -5.68 -7.39 -7.56
N LEU A 57 -6.83 -8.05 -7.36
CA LEU A 57 -7.97 -7.42 -6.67
C LEU A 57 -7.70 -7.20 -5.18
N PRO A 58 -7.20 -8.20 -4.42
CA PRO A 58 -6.68 -7.97 -3.07
C PRO A 58 -5.61 -6.86 -3.00
N ALA A 59 -4.73 -6.76 -4.01
CA ALA A 59 -3.73 -5.69 -4.06
C ALA A 59 -4.37 -4.29 -4.22
N VAL A 60 -5.44 -4.17 -5.01
CA VAL A 60 -6.23 -2.93 -5.08
C VAL A 60 -6.90 -2.64 -3.73
N ALA A 61 -7.48 -3.66 -3.10
CA ALA A 61 -8.13 -3.51 -1.81
C ALA A 61 -7.14 -3.04 -0.72
N GLU A 62 -5.94 -3.60 -0.68
CA GLU A 62 -4.87 -3.16 0.24
C GLU A 62 -4.60 -1.66 0.12
N LYS A 63 -4.47 -1.15 -1.11
CA LYS A 63 -4.25 0.28 -1.35
C LYS A 63 -5.43 1.14 -0.89
N LEU A 64 -6.65 0.69 -1.14
CA LEU A 64 -7.86 1.43 -0.75
C LEU A 64 -8.08 1.45 0.76
N VAL A 65 -7.74 0.36 1.47
CA VAL A 65 -7.90 0.25 2.93
C VAL A 65 -7.06 1.28 3.67
N PHE A 66 -5.89 1.67 3.15
CA PHE A 66 -5.14 2.79 3.70
C PHE A 66 -5.60 4.13 3.10
N SER A 67 -5.68 4.23 1.78
CA SER A 67 -5.82 5.53 1.10
C SER A 67 -7.13 6.25 1.40
N VAL A 68 -8.26 5.53 1.36
CA VAL A 68 -9.59 6.13 1.55
C VAL A 68 -9.75 6.72 2.96
N PRO A 69 -9.54 5.97 4.05
CA PRO A 69 -9.65 6.56 5.39
C PRO A 69 -8.58 7.61 5.67
N ALA A 70 -7.34 7.44 5.18
CA ALA A 70 -6.29 8.42 5.37
C ALA A 70 -6.63 9.77 4.72
N LEU A 71 -7.12 9.76 3.48
CA LEU A 71 -7.57 10.99 2.80
C LEU A 71 -8.78 11.61 3.49
N ALA A 72 -9.74 10.80 3.94
CA ALA A 72 -10.90 11.30 4.68
C ALA A 72 -10.48 12.00 5.99
N LEU A 73 -9.54 11.42 6.74
CA LEU A 73 -9.02 12.00 7.97
C LEU A 73 -8.26 13.31 7.73
N VAL A 74 -7.48 13.40 6.65
CA VAL A 74 -6.82 14.66 6.25
C VAL A 74 -7.85 15.72 5.87
N ALA A 75 -8.89 15.35 5.12
CA ALA A 75 -9.94 16.26 4.68
C ALA A 75 -10.72 16.90 5.85
N ILE A 76 -10.86 16.18 6.97
CA ILE A 76 -11.51 16.68 8.19
C ILE A 76 -10.52 17.25 9.23
N GLY A 77 -9.25 17.45 8.86
CA GLY A 77 -8.22 18.03 9.72
C GLY A 77 -7.77 17.13 10.89
N ARG A 78 -8.04 15.82 10.83
CA ARG A 78 -7.68 14.84 11.87
C ARG A 78 -6.42 14.02 11.57
N ALA A 79 -5.76 14.29 10.45
CA ALA A 79 -4.48 13.68 10.10
C ALA A 79 -3.56 14.74 9.46
N ALA A 80 -2.25 14.55 9.61
CA ALA A 80 -1.26 15.46 9.03
C ALA A 80 -1.33 15.45 7.49
N PRO A 81 -1.17 16.59 6.80
CA PRO A 81 -1.24 16.66 5.34
C PRO A 81 -0.28 15.70 4.61
N VAL A 82 0.88 15.43 5.21
CA VAL A 82 1.87 14.47 4.67
C VAL A 82 1.30 13.05 4.54
N ILE A 83 0.38 12.64 5.43
CA ILE A 83 -0.33 11.36 5.33
C ILE A 83 -1.19 11.33 4.06
N GLY A 84 -1.81 12.46 3.71
CA GLY A 84 -2.61 12.60 2.49
C GLY A 84 -1.78 12.44 1.22
N LEU A 85 -0.53 12.90 1.21
CA LEU A 85 0.40 12.69 0.09
C LEU A 85 0.67 11.20 -0.13
N PHE A 86 1.02 10.46 0.93
CA PHE A 86 1.27 9.02 0.83
C PHE A 86 0.01 8.24 0.43
N ALA A 87 -1.14 8.62 0.98
CA ALA A 87 -2.43 8.04 0.61
C ALA A 87 -2.80 8.30 -0.86
N ALA A 88 -2.47 9.48 -1.41
CA ALA A 88 -2.68 9.76 -2.82
C ALA A 88 -1.78 8.89 -3.72
N VAL A 89 -0.51 8.67 -3.34
CA VAL A 89 0.38 7.76 -4.07
C VAL A 89 -0.17 6.33 -4.06
N ASP A 90 -0.63 5.84 -2.91
CA ASP A 90 -1.22 4.52 -2.82
C ASP A 90 -2.51 4.40 -3.63
N LEU A 91 -3.34 5.44 -3.68
CA LEU A 91 -4.53 5.48 -4.52
C LEU A 91 -4.19 5.38 -6.02
N LEU A 92 -3.15 6.10 -6.47
CA LEU A 92 -2.66 6.03 -7.85
C LEU A 92 -2.10 4.64 -8.19
N LEU A 93 -1.37 4.01 -7.25
CA LEU A 93 -0.89 2.64 -7.41
C LEU A 93 -2.06 1.65 -7.47
N GLY A 94 -3.07 1.80 -6.61
CA GLY A 94 -4.28 0.98 -6.61
C GLY A 94 -5.04 1.10 -7.94
N ALA A 95 -5.23 2.31 -8.47
CA ALA A 95 -5.81 2.53 -9.78
C ALA A 95 -5.00 1.85 -10.88
N GLY A 96 -3.66 1.96 -10.83
CA GLY A 96 -2.79 1.27 -11.77
C GLY A 96 -2.88 -0.26 -11.66
N PHE A 97 -3.04 -0.83 -10.46
CA PHE A 97 -3.20 -2.28 -10.26
C PHE A 97 -4.50 -2.77 -10.90
N LEU A 98 -5.57 -1.99 -10.76
CA LEU A 98 -6.84 -2.28 -11.42
C LEU A 98 -6.73 -2.27 -12.95
N LEU A 99 -6.04 -1.26 -13.49
CA LEU A 99 -5.76 -1.15 -14.92
C LEU A 99 -4.86 -2.29 -15.42
N ALA A 100 -3.85 -2.68 -14.64
CA ALA A 100 -2.98 -3.80 -14.94
C ALA A 100 -3.75 -5.12 -14.96
N ARG A 101 -4.69 -5.30 -14.02
CA ARG A 101 -5.63 -6.43 -14.04
C ARG A 101 -6.41 -6.41 -15.35
N GLN A 102 -7.11 -5.34 -15.71
CA GLN A 102 -7.93 -5.31 -16.93
C GLN A 102 -7.15 -5.68 -18.21
N ARG A 103 -5.85 -5.34 -18.28
CA ARG A 103 -4.98 -5.66 -19.43
C ARG A 103 -4.33 -7.04 -19.39
N THR A 104 -4.33 -7.69 -18.24
CA THR A 104 -3.87 -9.07 -18.12
C THR A 104 -5.02 -9.96 -18.63
N PRO A 105 -4.80 -10.94 -19.53
CA PRO A 105 -5.85 -11.88 -19.94
C PRO A 105 -6.30 -12.76 -18.78
#